data_AF-A0A2G9LVU5-F1
#
_entry.id   AF-A0A2G9LVU5-F1
#
_cell.length_a   1.000
_cell.length_b   1.000
_cell.length_c   1.000
_cell.angle_alpha   90.00
_cell.angle_beta   90.00
_cell.angle_gamma   90.00
#
_symmetry.space_group_name_H-M   'P 1'
#
loop_
_entity.id
_entity.type
_entity.pdbx_description
1 polymer ?
#
loop_
_entity_poly.entity_id
_entity_poly.type
_entity_poly.pdbx_seq_one_letter_code
_entity_poly.pdbx_strand_id
1 'polypeptide(L)'
;MDRPKLNYVVDILMGISFLISAVTGLIMFFFLPSGVKQGRYQIFLGITKDAFGNVHSYAGIAMALFVLLHFILHWNWIVCMTKNILFKKTKTCKI
;
A
#
# COMPACT_ATOMS: atom_id res chain seq x y z
N MET A 1 -19.98 2.62 14.22
CA MET A 1 -19.49 3.51 13.15
C MET A 1 -20.25 3.18 11.87
N ASP A 2 -20.63 4.17 11.09
CA ASP A 2 -21.30 3.95 9.81
C ASP A 2 -20.35 3.20 8.85
N ARG A 3 -20.84 2.15 8.16
CA ARG A 3 -20.03 1.36 7.21
C ARG A 3 -19.28 2.22 6.17
N PRO A 4 -19.88 3.28 5.59
CA PRO A 4 -19.16 4.15 4.65
C PRO A 4 -17.98 4.89 5.29
N LYS A 5 -18.11 5.30 6.57
CA LYS A 5 -17.03 5.98 7.29
C LYS A 5 -15.85 5.03 7.56
N LEU A 6 -16.14 3.77 7.90
CA LEU A 6 -15.09 2.75 8.07
C LEU A 6 -14.34 2.49 6.77
N ASN A 7 -15.05 2.31 5.64
CA ASN A 7 -14.41 2.10 4.34
C ASN A 7 -13.52 3.29 3.96
N TYR A 8 -14.03 4.52 4.12
CA TYR A 8 -13.28 5.73 3.81
C TYR A 8 -12.00 5.87 4.66
N VAL A 9 -12.08 5.54 5.95
CA VAL A 9 -10.92 5.57 6.84
C VAL A 9 -9.88 4.52 6.45
N VAL A 10 -10.30 3.29 6.14
CA VAL A 10 -9.40 2.22 5.70
C VAL A 10 -8.69 2.62 4.41
N ASP A 11 -9.42 3.18 3.44
CA ASP A 11 -8.84 3.61 2.16
C ASP A 11 -7.85 4.78 2.32
N ILE A 12 -8.14 5.74 3.20
CA ILE A 12 -7.19 6.82 3.53
C ILE A 12 -5.92 6.27 4.18
N LEU A 13 -6.06 5.41 5.19
CA LEU A 13 -4.91 4.83 5.88
C LEU A 13 -4.06 3.99 4.93
N MET A 14 -4.72 3.23 4.04
CA MET A 14 -4.06 2.52 2.94
C MET A 14 -3.28 3.49 2.04
N GLY A 15 -3.90 4.58 1.59
CA GLY A 15 -3.26 5.59 0.75
C GLY A 15 -2.05 6.26 1.41
N ILE A 16 -2.14 6.58 2.70
CA ILE A 16 -1.02 7.17 3.46
C ILE A 16 0.13 6.17 3.57
N SER A 17 -0.16 4.92 3.94
CA SER A 17 0.87 3.88 4.05
C SER A 17 1.56 3.62 2.71
N PHE A 18 0.80 3.63 1.61
CA PHE A 18 1.32 3.55 0.25
C PHE A 18 2.24 4.73 -0.08
N LEU A 19 1.83 5.97 0.21
CA LEU A 19 2.67 7.14 -0.05
C LEU A 19 3.99 7.11 0.71
N ILE A 20 3.95 6.74 2.00
CA ILE A 20 5.18 6.60 2.81
C ILE A 20 6.08 5.52 2.21
N SER A 21 5.53 4.36 1.87
CA SER A 21 6.28 3.26 1.25
C SER A 21 6.86 3.66 -0.11
N ALA A 22 6.09 4.34 -0.95
CA ALA A 22 6.50 4.78 -2.27
C ALA A 22 7.63 5.81 -2.19
N VAL A 23 7.50 6.85 -1.35
CA VAL A 23 8.52 7.89 -1.19
C VAL A 23 9.82 7.30 -0.65
N THR A 24 9.75 6.50 0.42
CA THR A 24 10.94 5.85 1.00
C THR A 24 11.61 4.89 0.02
N GLY A 25 10.82 4.13 -0.75
CA GLY A 25 11.32 3.23 -1.79
C GLY A 25 12.01 3.97 -2.93
N LEU A 26 11.40 5.06 -3.43
CA LEU A 26 11.98 5.90 -4.47
C LEU A 26 13.27 6.59 -4.00
N ILE A 27 13.30 7.09 -2.76
CA ILE A 27 14.50 7.67 -2.17
C ILE A 27 15.63 6.64 -2.14
N MET A 28 15.35 5.43 -1.63
CA MET A 28 16.35 4.37 -1.57
C MET A 28 16.81 3.93 -2.96
N PHE A 29 15.90 3.86 -3.93
CA PHE A 29 16.22 3.44 -5.30
C PHE A 29 17.10 4.45 -6.05
N PHE A 30 16.76 5.74 -5.98
CA PHE A 30 17.46 6.77 -6.75
C PHE A 30 18.70 7.33 -6.04
N PHE A 31 18.65 7.50 -4.71
CA PHE A 31 19.69 8.23 -3.98
C PHE A 31 20.60 7.34 -3.14
N LEU A 32 20.25 6.07 -2.87
CA LEU A 32 21.03 5.17 -2.01
C LEU A 32 21.38 3.86 -2.74
N PRO A 33 22.42 3.83 -3.58
CA PRO A 33 22.77 2.66 -4.40
C PRO A 33 22.98 1.39 -3.55
N SER A 34 22.55 0.25 -4.09
CA SER A 34 22.79 -1.07 -3.51
C SER A 34 24.21 -1.55 -3.83
N GLY A 35 24.91 -2.17 -2.87
CA GLY A 35 26.15 -2.92 -3.15
C GLY A 35 27.46 -2.42 -2.52
N VAL A 36 27.48 -1.34 -1.74
CA VAL A 36 28.72 -0.90 -1.04
C VAL A 36 28.76 -1.47 0.38
N LYS A 37 29.95 -1.88 0.87
CA LYS A 37 30.16 -2.32 2.29
C LYS A 37 29.67 -1.27 3.32
N GLN A 38 29.55 -0.01 2.91
CA GLN A 38 29.04 1.11 3.71
C GLN A 38 27.52 1.32 3.58
N GLY A 39 26.80 0.48 2.84
CA GLY A 39 25.39 0.66 2.48
C GLY A 39 24.47 0.93 3.67
N ARG A 40 24.71 0.32 4.83
CA ARG A 40 23.93 0.54 6.06
C ARG A 40 24.15 1.93 6.70
N TYR A 41 25.30 2.55 6.45
CA TYR A 41 25.70 3.86 6.99
C TYR A 41 25.60 5.00 5.96
N GLN A 42 24.97 4.76 4.80
CA GLN A 42 24.68 5.84 3.87
C GLN A 42 23.66 6.78 4.51
N ILE A 43 24.01 8.06 4.60
CA ILE A 43 23.16 9.09 5.21
C ILE A 43 22.56 9.92 4.08
N PHE A 44 21.25 10.07 4.08
CA PHE A 44 20.52 10.94 3.19
C PHE A 44 19.59 11.82 4.02
N LEU A 45 19.68 13.15 3.87
CA LEU A 45 18.94 14.12 4.69
C LEU A 45 19.14 13.94 6.22
N GLY A 46 20.33 13.50 6.65
CA GLY A 46 20.62 13.24 8.07
C GLY A 46 20.05 11.92 8.62
N ILE A 47 19.39 11.12 7.79
CA ILE A 47 18.80 9.82 8.16
C ILE A 47 19.58 8.69 7.46
N THR A 48 19.84 7.60 8.16
CA THR A 48 20.56 6.45 7.61
C THR A 48 19.69 5.63 6.65
N LYS A 49 20.32 4.93 5.69
CA LYS A 49 19.67 3.96 4.81
C LYS A 49 18.86 2.94 5.60
N ASP A 50 19.40 2.49 6.72
CA ASP A 50 18.77 1.53 7.62
C ASP A 50 17.44 2.06 8.15
N ALA A 51 17.40 3.32 8.60
CA ALA A 51 16.18 3.95 9.07
C ALA A 51 15.14 4.09 7.94
N PHE A 52 15.55 4.49 6.73
CA PHE A 52 14.65 4.48 5.57
C PHE A 52 14.09 3.08 5.26
N GLY A 53 14.95 2.06 5.33
CA GLY A 53 14.55 0.66 5.13
C GLY A 53 13.57 0.17 6.19
N ASN A 54 13.78 0.53 7.45
CA ASN A 54 12.87 0.19 8.56
C ASN A 54 11.51 0.86 8.36
N VAL A 55 11.48 2.18 8.10
CA VAL A 55 10.22 2.91 7.84
C VAL A 55 9.50 2.34 6.62
N HIS A 56 10.22 2.06 5.54
CA HIS A 56 9.65 1.43 4.34
C HIS A 56 9.02 0.06 4.65
N SER A 57 9.72 -0.78 5.41
CA SER A 57 9.26 -2.13 5.76
C SER A 57 8.01 -2.09 6.63
N TYR A 58 7.99 -1.26 7.68
CA TYR A 58 6.81 -1.11 8.54
C TYR A 58 5.62 -0.49 7.78
N ALA A 59 5.85 0.51 6.94
CA ALA A 59 4.82 1.10 6.10
C ALA A 59 4.26 0.07 5.09
N GLY A 60 5.13 -0.77 4.51
CA GLY A 60 4.73 -1.86 3.62
C GLY A 60 3.89 -2.93 4.31
N ILE A 61 4.25 -3.32 5.54
CA ILE A 61 3.45 -4.26 6.34
C ILE A 61 2.07 -3.65 6.66
N ALA A 62 2.03 -2.38 7.10
CA ALA A 62 0.76 -1.70 7.36
C ALA A 62 -0.11 -1.61 6.09
N MET A 63 0.48 -1.26 4.95
CA MET A 63 -0.19 -1.23 3.66
C MET A 63 -0.77 -2.60 3.28
N ALA A 64 0.00 -3.68 3.45
CA ALA A 64 -0.47 -5.04 3.18
C ALA A 64 -1.70 -5.41 4.02
N LEU A 65 -1.70 -5.06 5.31
CA LEU A 65 -2.85 -5.28 6.19
C LEU A 65 -4.08 -4.48 5.74
N PHE A 66 -3.91 -3.20 5.37
CA PHE A 66 -5.02 -2.39 4.88
C PHE A 66 -5.57 -2.88 3.54
N VAL A 67 -4.71 -3.35 2.62
CA VAL A 67 -5.15 -3.96 1.35
C VAL A 67 -5.99 -5.21 1.60
N LEU A 68 -5.59 -6.07 2.54
CA LEU A 68 -6.39 -7.24 2.92
C LEU A 68 -7.75 -6.83 3.48
N LEU A 69 -7.79 -5.84 4.37
CA LEU A 69 -9.04 -5.31 4.91
C LEU A 69 -9.92 -4.70 3.80
N HIS A 70 -9.32 -3.94 2.88
CA HIS A 70 -10.01 -3.38 1.72
C HIS A 70 -10.65 -4.49 0.86
N PHE A 71 -9.94 -5.57 0.57
CA PHE A 71 -10.50 -6.69 -0.18
C PHE A 71 -11.66 -7.38 0.55
N ILE A 72 -11.58 -7.55 1.86
CA ILE A 72 -12.68 -8.13 2.66
C ILE A 72 -13.90 -7.20 2.62
N LEU A 73 -13.70 -5.89 2.79
CA LEU A 73 -14.78 -4.89 2.79
C LEU A 73 -15.43 -4.74 1.41
N HIS A 74 -14.65 -4.86 0.33
CA HIS A 74 -15.10 -4.65 -1.04
C HIS A 74 -15.30 -5.94 -1.84
N TRP A 75 -15.25 -7.12 -1.19
CA TRP A 75 -15.28 -8.43 -1.87
C TRP A 75 -16.45 -8.60 -2.85
N ASN A 76 -17.66 -8.20 -2.46
CA ASN A 76 -18.86 -8.29 -3.30
C ASN A 76 -18.72 -7.44 -4.58
N TRP A 77 -18.16 -6.23 -4.44
CA TRP A 77 -17.91 -5.34 -5.56
C TRP A 77 -16.82 -5.92 -6.47
N ILE A 78 -15.73 -6.46 -5.91
CA ILE A 78 -14.62 -7.08 -6.67
C ILE A 78 -15.14 -8.25 -7.50
N VAL A 79 -15.83 -9.21 -6.87
CA VAL A 79 -16.38 -10.39 -7.56
C VAL A 79 -17.36 -9.96 -8.65
N CYS A 80 -18.19 -8.94 -8.38
CA CYS A 80 -19.09 -8.42 -9.38
C CYS A 80 -18.35 -7.81 -10.59
N MET A 81 -17.38 -6.93 -10.33
CA MET A 81 -16.63 -6.23 -11.36
C MET A 81 -15.82 -7.22 -12.21
N THR A 82 -15.16 -8.20 -11.58
CA THR A 82 -14.45 -9.29 -12.26
C THR A 82 -15.39 -10.11 -13.16
N LYS A 83 -16.59 -10.45 -12.66
CA LYS A 83 -17.60 -11.13 -13.48
C LYS A 83 -18.06 -10.29 -14.66
N ASN A 84 -18.29 -9.00 -14.48
CA ASN A 84 -18.76 -8.12 -15.55
C ASN A 84 -17.70 -7.92 -16.65
N ILE A 85 -16.43 -7.80 -16.27
CA ILE A 85 -15.32 -7.66 -17.22
C ILE A 85 -15.09 -8.96 -18.00
N LEU A 86 -15.06 -10.12 -17.31
CA LEU A 86 -14.71 -11.41 -17.92
C LEU A 86 -15.90 -12.10 -18.60
N PHE A 87 -17.09 -11.96 -18.03
CA PHE A 87 -18.31 -12.60 -18.51
C PHE A 87 -19.31 -11.49 -18.84
N LYS A 88 -19.34 -11.09 -20.12
CA LYS A 88 -20.23 -10.05 -20.70
C LYS A 88 -21.74 -10.29 -20.52
N LYS A 89 -22.13 -11.27 -19.71
CA LYS A 89 -23.51 -11.67 -19.42
C LYS A 89 -23.69 -11.90 -17.92
N THR A 90 -24.42 -10.97 -17.30
CA THR A 90 -25.60 -11.20 -16.46
C THR A 90 -25.60 -10.65 -15.03
N LYS A 91 -26.68 -9.89 -14.81
CA LYS A 91 -27.43 -9.56 -13.58
C LYS A 91 -26.85 -8.44 -12.71
N THR A 92 -27.73 -7.47 -12.48
CA THR A 92 -27.66 -6.38 -11.51
C THR A 92 -27.02 -6.84 -10.19
N CYS A 93 -25.72 -6.62 -10.03
CA CYS A 93 -25.13 -6.67 -8.70
C CYS A 93 -25.68 -5.48 -7.92
N LYS A 94 -26.41 -5.77 -6.84
CA LYS A 94 -26.62 -4.78 -5.79
C LYS A 94 -25.30 -4.63 -5.04
N ILE A 95 -24.66 -3.48 -5.26
CA ILE A 95 -23.51 -2.98 -4.50
C ILE A 95 -23.99 -2.51 -3.14
#